data_AF-A0A2V9YXZ4-F1
#
_entry.id   AF-A0A2V9YXZ4-F1
#
_cell.length_a   1.000
_cell.length_b   1.000
_cell.length_c   1.000
_cell.angle_alpha   90.00
_cell.angle_beta   90.00
_cell.angle_gamma   90.00
#
_symmetry.space_group_name_H-M   'P 1'
#
loop_
_entity.id
_entity.type
_entity.pdbx_description
1 polymer ?
#
loop_
_entity_poly.entity_id
_entity_poly.type
_entity_poly.pdbx_seq_one_letter_code
_entity_poly.pdbx_strand_id
1 'polypeptide(L)'
;MSRLSLVAVILMGRVASLWGLAAQAPDLPAGDMQAKARKACLECHESRIILQQRLTKATWGKEVDKMIKWGALVDAKDGNALVDYLSTNFPADKAPEPAARVPGPKKK
;
A
#
# COMPACT_ATOMS: atom_id res chain seq x y z
N MET A 1 -43.62 -24.42 37.25
CA MET A 1 -42.75 -25.52 37.72
C MET A 1 -41.49 -25.52 36.85
N SER A 2 -40.65 -24.49 36.94
CA SER A 2 -39.44 -24.39 37.77
C SER A 2 -38.43 -25.52 37.59
N ARG A 3 -37.36 -25.22 36.85
CA ARG A 3 -36.00 -25.64 37.20
C ARG A 3 -35.02 -24.58 36.66
N LEU A 4 -34.89 -23.53 37.48
CA LEU A 4 -33.69 -22.69 37.51
C LEU A 4 -32.49 -23.60 37.82
N SER A 5 -31.50 -23.62 36.93
CA SER A 5 -30.13 -23.96 37.30
C SER A 5 -29.29 -22.70 37.10
N LEU A 6 -29.17 -21.95 38.18
CA LEU A 6 -28.18 -20.90 38.37
C LEU A 6 -26.81 -21.57 38.58
N VAL A 7 -25.75 -20.81 38.29
CA VAL A 7 -24.33 -21.02 38.65
C VAL A 7 -23.46 -21.73 37.61
N ALA A 8 -22.89 -20.92 36.71
CA ALA A 8 -21.46 -21.02 36.38
C ALA A 8 -20.94 -19.64 35.91
N VAL A 9 -20.51 -18.87 36.90
CA VAL A 9 -19.30 -18.03 36.86
C VAL A 9 -19.17 -17.04 35.69
N ILE A 10 -19.56 -15.81 36.01
CA ILE A 10 -19.00 -14.55 35.47
C ILE A 10 -17.46 -14.65 35.42
N LEU A 11 -16.86 -14.08 34.36
CA LEU A 11 -15.42 -13.82 34.16
C LEU A 11 -14.57 -14.97 33.63
N MET A 12 -14.59 -15.19 32.31
CA MET A 12 -13.33 -15.42 31.61
C MET A 12 -13.44 -15.06 30.13
N GLY A 13 -12.61 -14.11 29.70
CA GLY A 13 -12.19 -14.04 28.31
C GLY A 13 -12.69 -12.88 27.46
N ARG A 14 -12.86 -11.66 28.00
CA ARG A 14 -12.57 -10.47 27.18
C ARG A 14 -11.05 -10.27 27.13
N VAL A 15 -10.35 -11.25 26.56
CA VAL A 15 -9.05 -10.97 25.97
C VAL A 15 -9.40 -10.23 24.68
N ALA A 16 -9.54 -8.90 24.79
CA ALA A 16 -9.47 -8.05 23.63
C ALA A 16 -8.08 -8.31 23.03
N SER A 17 -8.03 -9.21 22.07
CA SER A 17 -6.89 -9.43 21.20
C SER A 17 -6.56 -8.10 20.54
N LEU A 18 -5.70 -7.31 21.18
CA LEU A 18 -4.89 -6.27 20.58
C LEU A 18 -3.84 -6.97 19.70
N TRP A 19 -4.32 -7.75 18.74
CA TRP A 19 -3.50 -8.18 17.62
C TRP A 19 -3.30 -6.91 16.80
N GLY A 20 -2.04 -6.49 16.70
CA GLY A 20 -1.66 -5.17 16.20
C GLY A 20 -2.36 -4.83 14.89
N LEU A 21 -2.89 -3.60 14.80
CA LEU A 21 -3.30 -3.02 13.53
C LEU A 21 -2.07 -2.97 12.63
N ALA A 22 -1.91 -3.96 11.75
CA ALA A 22 -0.92 -3.88 10.68
C ALA A 22 -1.34 -2.70 9.79
N ALA A 23 -0.54 -1.64 9.79
CA ALA A 23 -0.78 -0.45 8.98
C ALA A 23 -0.73 -0.85 7.51
N GLN A 24 -1.89 -0.87 6.84
CA GLN A 24 -1.96 -1.04 5.40
C GLN A 24 -1.23 0.13 4.72
N ALA A 25 -0.54 -0.15 3.61
CA ALA A 25 0.06 0.93 2.83
C ALA A 25 -1.06 1.89 2.35
N PRO A 26 -0.80 3.22 2.34
CA PRO A 26 -1.74 4.19 1.80
C PRO A 26 -2.05 3.87 0.33
N ASP A 27 -3.21 4.25 -0.14
CA ASP A 27 -3.51 4.12 -1.57
C ASP A 27 -2.68 5.09 -2.44
N LEU A 28 -2.62 4.83 -3.74
CA LEU A 28 -2.16 5.79 -4.73
C LEU A 28 -3.12 7.00 -4.78
N PRO A 29 -2.63 8.23 -5.08
CA PRO A 29 -3.47 9.42 -5.16
C PRO A 29 -4.65 9.28 -6.14
N ALA A 30 -5.78 9.92 -5.85
CA ALA A 30 -6.90 9.92 -6.78
C ALA A 30 -6.52 10.54 -8.14
N GLY A 31 -7.12 10.04 -9.22
CA GLY A 31 -6.94 10.57 -10.57
C GLY A 31 -7.33 9.56 -11.65
N ASP A 32 -7.44 10.02 -12.90
CA ASP A 32 -7.97 9.24 -14.03
C ASP A 32 -7.23 7.91 -14.26
N MET A 33 -5.95 7.85 -13.90
CA MET A 33 -5.10 6.67 -14.06
C MET A 33 -4.94 5.84 -12.78
N GLN A 34 -5.51 6.25 -11.64
CA GLN A 34 -5.33 5.57 -10.35
C GLN A 34 -5.73 4.10 -10.43
N ALA A 35 -6.93 3.79 -10.96
CA ALA A 35 -7.43 2.42 -11.04
C ALA A 35 -6.53 1.51 -11.91
N LYS A 36 -6.00 2.05 -13.01
CA LYS A 36 -5.07 1.33 -13.89
C LYS A 36 -3.70 1.16 -13.23
N ALA A 37 -3.19 2.19 -12.56
CA ALA A 37 -1.95 2.11 -11.80
C ALA A 37 -2.04 1.06 -10.67
N ARG A 38 -3.17 1.02 -9.95
CA ARG A 38 -3.44 -0.02 -8.95
C ARG A 38 -3.36 -1.42 -9.55
N LYS A 39 -4.09 -1.66 -10.65
CA LYS A 39 -4.14 -2.97 -11.32
C LYS A 39 -2.82 -3.37 -11.98
N ALA A 40 -2.02 -2.42 -12.47
CA ALA A 40 -0.78 -2.73 -13.16
C ALA A 40 0.39 -2.91 -12.20
N CYS A 41 0.46 -2.10 -11.15
CA CYS A 41 1.66 -2.01 -10.30
C CYS A 41 1.51 -2.71 -8.95
N LEU A 42 0.29 -2.92 -8.45
CA LEU A 42 0.07 -3.46 -7.11
C LEU A 42 -0.20 -4.97 -7.06
N GLU A 43 -0.11 -5.65 -8.21
CA GLU A 43 -0.27 -7.11 -8.29
C GLU A 43 0.93 -7.86 -7.66
N CYS A 44 2.12 -7.24 -7.68
CA CYS A 44 3.36 -7.87 -7.20
C CYS A 44 3.93 -7.24 -5.93
N HIS A 45 3.62 -5.99 -5.63
CA HIS A 45 4.14 -5.28 -4.46
C HIS A 45 3.18 -4.19 -3.96
N GLU A 46 3.34 -3.76 -2.70
CA GLU A 46 2.49 -2.71 -2.12
C GLU A 46 2.75 -1.30 -2.71
N SER A 47 1.78 -0.41 -2.54
CA SER A 47 1.82 0.97 -3.03
C SER A 47 2.95 1.79 -2.43
N ARG A 48 3.43 1.43 -1.24
CA ARG A 48 4.51 2.13 -0.53
C ARG A 48 5.78 2.27 -1.38
N ILE A 49 6.11 1.29 -2.21
CA ILE A 49 7.27 1.38 -3.12
C ILE A 49 7.12 2.58 -4.06
N ILE A 50 5.91 2.83 -4.57
CA ILE A 50 5.60 3.95 -5.48
C ILE A 50 5.54 5.26 -4.71
N LEU A 51 4.88 5.28 -3.55
CA LEU A 51 4.72 6.48 -2.72
C LEU A 51 6.06 7.09 -2.25
N GLN A 52 7.09 6.26 -2.09
CA GLN A 52 8.43 6.70 -1.69
C GLN A 52 9.26 7.28 -2.83
N GLN A 53 8.87 7.06 -4.10
CA GLN A 53 9.65 7.52 -5.24
C GLN A 53 9.52 9.03 -5.43
N ARG A 54 10.62 9.67 -5.85
CA ARG A 54 10.65 11.08 -6.26
C ARG A 54 11.50 11.16 -7.52
N LEU A 55 10.84 10.99 -8.66
CA LEU A 55 11.50 10.76 -9.94
C LEU A 55 11.02 11.76 -10.98
N THR A 56 11.90 12.05 -11.95
CA THR A 56 11.53 12.85 -13.11
C THR A 56 10.59 12.03 -14.00
N LYS A 57 9.83 12.69 -14.87
CA LYS A 57 8.99 12.00 -15.87
C LYS A 57 9.79 11.00 -16.71
N ALA A 58 11.00 11.38 -17.13
CA ALA A 58 11.87 10.50 -17.89
C ALA A 58 12.29 9.24 -17.10
N THR A 59 12.59 9.39 -15.81
CA THR A 59 12.94 8.24 -14.96
C THR A 59 11.71 7.38 -14.65
N TRP A 60 10.52 7.98 -14.44
CA TRP A 60 9.26 7.24 -14.34
C TRP A 60 8.95 6.40 -15.58
N GLY A 61 9.21 6.94 -16.78
CA GLY A 61 9.11 6.17 -18.02
C GLY A 61 9.95 4.90 -17.99
N LYS A 62 11.23 5.02 -17.60
CA LYS A 62 12.13 3.86 -17.47
C LYS A 62 11.67 2.86 -16.41
N GLU A 63 11.11 3.33 -15.29
CA GLU A 63 10.57 2.46 -14.25
C GLU A 63 9.34 1.69 -14.73
N VAL A 64 8.41 2.35 -15.43
CA VAL A 64 7.24 1.70 -16.05
C VAL A 64 7.68 0.68 -17.09
N ASP A 65 8.61 1.02 -17.98
CA ASP A 65 9.15 0.11 -18.99
C ASP A 65 9.79 -1.13 -18.34
N LYS A 66 10.54 -0.93 -17.25
CA LYS A 66 11.14 -2.02 -16.46
C LYS A 66 10.06 -2.92 -15.87
N MET A 67 9.00 -2.35 -15.29
CA MET A 67 7.89 -3.14 -14.73
C MET A 67 7.16 -3.93 -15.81
N ILE A 68 6.91 -3.35 -16.99
CA ILE A 68 6.31 -4.05 -18.13
C ILE A 68 7.19 -5.23 -18.53
N LYS A 69 8.52 -5.03 -18.63
CA LYS A 69 9.47 -6.10 -18.93
C LYS A 69 9.46 -7.22 -17.86
N TRP A 70 9.11 -6.89 -16.62
CA TRP A 70 8.96 -7.85 -15.52
C TRP A 70 7.56 -8.44 -15.40
N GLY A 71 6.64 -8.11 -16.30
CA GLY A 71 5.31 -8.71 -16.39
C GLY A 71 4.16 -7.83 -15.94
N ALA A 72 4.38 -6.54 -15.63
CA ALA A 72 3.29 -5.62 -15.33
C ALA A 72 2.38 -5.44 -16.56
N LEU A 73 1.08 -5.57 -16.35
CA LEU A 73 0.06 -5.50 -17.40
C LEU A 73 -0.35 -4.04 -17.64
N VAL A 74 0.43 -3.33 -18.45
CA VAL A 74 0.12 -1.96 -18.90
C VAL A 74 -0.22 -2.00 -20.40
N ASP A 75 -1.42 -1.55 -20.76
CA ASP A 75 -1.80 -1.40 -22.16
C ASP A 75 -0.91 -0.36 -22.86
N ALA A 76 -0.47 -0.65 -24.09
CA ALA A 76 0.43 0.24 -24.84
C ALA A 76 -0.12 1.67 -25.02
N LYS A 77 -1.44 1.81 -25.13
CA LYS A 77 -2.13 3.12 -25.25
C LYS A 77 -2.11 3.93 -23.95
N ASP A 78 -1.96 3.26 -22.82
CA ASP A 78 -2.08 3.86 -21.48
C ASP A 78 -0.73 4.22 -20.86
N GLY A 79 0.39 3.73 -21.42
CA GLY A 79 1.73 3.91 -20.87
C GLY A 79 2.10 5.38 -20.62
N ASN A 80 1.89 6.25 -21.61
CA ASN A 80 2.20 7.69 -21.46
C ASN A 80 1.35 8.35 -20.37
N ALA A 81 0.04 8.07 -20.34
CA ALA A 81 -0.87 8.61 -19.34
C ALA A 81 -0.51 8.11 -17.93
N LEU A 82 -0.05 6.86 -17.80
CA LEU A 82 0.42 6.30 -16.54
C LEU A 82 1.69 7.02 -16.06
N VAL A 83 2.65 7.25 -16.95
CA VAL A 83 3.89 8.00 -16.64
C VAL A 83 3.58 9.44 -16.25
N ASP A 84 2.62 10.09 -16.91
CA ASP A 84 2.14 11.44 -16.56
C ASP A 84 1.52 11.47 -15.17
N TYR A 85 0.66 10.51 -14.86
CA TYR A 85 0.05 10.38 -13.54
C TYR A 85 1.11 10.16 -12.45
N LEU A 86 2.07 9.25 -12.66
CA LEU A 86 3.12 8.97 -11.68
C LEU A 86 4.03 10.18 -11.46
N SER A 87 4.46 10.85 -12.53
CA SER A 87 5.35 12.01 -12.43
C SER A 87 4.66 13.25 -11.86
N THR A 88 3.36 13.43 -12.09
CA THR A 88 2.58 14.52 -11.49
C THR A 88 2.43 14.33 -9.98
N ASN A 89 2.17 13.10 -9.55
CA ASN A 89 1.94 12.79 -8.14
C ASN A 89 3.24 12.63 -7.34
N PHE A 90 4.32 12.17 -7.98
CA PHE A 90 5.59 11.83 -7.34
C PHE A 90 6.80 12.49 -8.05
N PRO A 91 6.83 13.82 -8.16
CA PRO A 91 7.89 14.53 -8.88
C PRO A 91 9.21 14.55 -8.09
N ALA A 92 10.32 14.68 -8.81
CA ALA A 92 11.68 14.66 -8.25
C ALA A 92 12.04 15.86 -7.36
N ASP A 93 11.30 16.96 -7.46
CA ASP A 93 11.53 18.19 -6.70
C ASP A 93 10.91 18.15 -5.29
N LYS A 94 10.12 17.13 -4.97
CA LYS A 94 9.56 16.91 -3.64
C LYS A 94 10.42 15.97 -2.80
N ALA A 95 10.46 16.21 -1.50
CA ALA A 95 11.09 15.29 -0.56
C ALA A 95 10.36 13.92 -0.55
N PRO A 96 11.08 12.79 -0.46
CA PRO A 96 10.47 11.48 -0.25
C PRO A 96 9.60 11.48 0.99
N GLU A 97 8.50 10.72 0.94
CA GLU A 97 7.65 10.58 2.12
C GLU A 97 8.43 9.85 3.24
N PRO A 98 8.35 10.32 4.50
CA PRO A 98 9.06 9.68 5.60
C PRO A 98 8.66 8.21 5.69
N ALA A 99 9.63 7.31 5.48
CA ALA A 99 9.40 5.90 5.76
C ALA A 99 9.13 5.75 7.26
N ALA A 100 7.91 5.37 7.63
CA ALA A 100 7.62 4.99 9.01
C ALA A 100 8.49 3.77 9.37
N ARG A 101 9.65 3.99 9.99
CA ARG A 101 10.43 2.92 10.59
C ARG A 101 9.70 2.47 11.84
N VAL A 102 9.09 1.29 11.78
CA VAL A 102 8.75 0.57 13.01
C VAL A 102 10.09 0.21 13.67
N PRO A 103 10.36 0.65 14.91
CA PRO A 103 11.55 0.20 15.61
C PRO A 103 11.54 -1.31 15.70
N GLY A 104 12.59 -1.96 15.16
CA GLY A 104 12.75 -3.40 15.30
C GLY A 104 12.82 -3.79 16.79
N PRO A 105 12.41 -5.02 17.15
CA PRO A 105 12.50 -5.47 18.53
C PRO A 105 13.95 -5.37 19.01
N LYS A 106 14.18 -4.63 20.11
CA LYS A 106 15.50 -4.62 20.76
C LYS A 106 15.74 -6.03 21.31
N LYS A 107 16.72 -6.75 20.74
CA LYS A 107 17.23 -7.97 21.36
C LYS A 107 17.84 -7.55 22.71
N LYS A 108 17.34 -8.13 23.81
CA LYS A 108 17.95 -8.02 25.14
C LYS A 108 19.16 -8.93 25.22
#